data_AF-A0A401M0V1-F1
#
_entry.id   AF-A0A401M0V1-F1
#
_cell.length_a   1.000
_cell.length_b   1.000
_cell.length_c   1.000
_cell.angle_alpha   90.00
_cell.angle_beta   90.00
_cell.angle_gamma   90.00
#
_symmetry.space_group_name_H-M   'P 1'
#
loop_
_entity.id
_entity.type
_entity.pdbx_description
1 polymer ?
#
loop_
_entity_poly.entity_id
_entity_poly.type
_entity_poly.pdbx_seq_one_letter_code
_entity_poly.pdbx_strand_id
1 'polypeptide(L)'
;MRKISILTAILVISCFSVVYSQTNNYTEAELGQKCDSIIQEGNLLYRYEKATWVFSDMYMNKPEMMETATTYLTYEQGDSIKCILIDKEGKCCFEVSFIETSTPCLVRHLYRDLSDYEDNLLNTRTKILRNIVENKYEVTTFEGYSLNWILLPFEKGYKLYAINGTQKAEEVPIGNDYLFITNKEGEIQSWKKFHSSLIPIDKGKPGGKHFHSHLKQEPFISATDICTFKLYQNQVGLTSFGVYSPALSTYFIYQLETNSIKITKDLDDM
;
A
#
# COMPACT_ATOMS: atom_id res chain seq x y z
N MET A 1 45.28 -17.72 -69.37
CA MET A 1 45.43 -16.35 -68.81
C MET A 1 44.14 -15.96 -68.09
N ARG A 2 44.28 -15.52 -66.84
CA ARG A 2 43.34 -14.78 -65.95
C ARG A 2 41.89 -15.30 -65.80
N LYS A 3 41.49 -15.89 -64.66
CA LYS A 3 41.24 -15.33 -63.31
C LYS A 3 40.01 -14.39 -63.23
N ILE A 4 38.91 -14.85 -62.62
CA ILE A 4 38.44 -14.45 -61.27
C ILE A 4 36.97 -14.88 -61.08
N SER A 5 36.79 -15.72 -60.05
CA SER A 5 35.53 -16.11 -59.44
C SER A 5 34.86 -14.91 -58.78
N ILE A 6 33.56 -14.72 -58.96
CA ILE A 6 32.77 -13.80 -58.13
C ILE A 6 31.99 -14.65 -57.13
N LEU A 7 32.55 -14.67 -55.92
CA LEU A 7 32.00 -15.22 -54.69
C LEU A 7 30.95 -14.22 -54.18
N THR A 8 29.67 -14.62 -54.12
CA THR A 8 28.62 -13.81 -53.50
C THR A 8 28.82 -13.82 -51.99
N ALA A 9 29.32 -12.73 -51.42
CA ALA A 9 29.46 -12.55 -49.98
C ALA A 9 28.07 -12.31 -49.36
N ILE A 10 27.59 -13.25 -48.56
CA ILE A 10 26.44 -13.06 -47.67
C ILE A 10 26.94 -12.30 -46.45
N LEU A 11 26.62 -11.00 -46.39
CA LEU A 11 26.87 -10.15 -45.23
C LEU A 11 25.87 -10.53 -44.12
N VAL A 12 26.29 -11.40 -43.21
CA VAL A 12 25.55 -11.65 -41.96
C VAL A 12 25.77 -10.44 -41.06
N ILE A 13 24.85 -9.48 -41.10
CA ILE A 13 24.74 -8.44 -40.08
C ILE A 13 24.17 -9.13 -38.85
N SER A 14 25.04 -9.58 -37.95
CA SER A 14 24.67 -9.94 -36.59
C SER A 14 24.23 -8.66 -35.88
N CYS A 15 22.92 -8.46 -35.78
CA CYS A 15 22.33 -7.55 -34.80
C CYS A 15 22.68 -8.09 -33.41
N PHE A 16 23.83 -7.68 -32.89
CA PHE A 16 24.05 -7.70 -31.45
C PHE A 16 23.08 -6.69 -30.84
N SER A 17 21.95 -7.19 -30.35
CA SER A 17 21.12 -6.47 -29.40
C SER A 17 21.97 -6.26 -28.15
N VAL A 18 22.72 -5.17 -28.10
CA VAL A 18 23.30 -4.68 -26.86
C VAL A 18 22.11 -4.36 -25.97
N VAL A 19 21.80 -5.25 -25.03
CA VAL A 19 20.91 -4.95 -23.91
C VAL A 19 21.65 -3.90 -23.10
N TYR A 20 21.45 -2.63 -23.44
CA TYR A 20 21.75 -1.56 -22.53
C TYR A 20 20.90 -1.81 -21.28
N SER A 21 21.58 -2.07 -20.16
CA SER A 21 21.01 -1.84 -18.84
C SER A 21 20.49 -0.41 -18.83
N GLN A 22 19.18 -0.22 -19.00
CA GLN A 22 18.56 1.09 -18.89
C GLN A 22 18.75 1.53 -17.43
N THR A 23 19.76 2.35 -17.18
CA THR A 23 19.75 3.24 -16.03
C THR A 23 18.51 4.10 -16.19
N ASN A 24 17.49 3.89 -15.36
CA ASN A 24 16.28 4.70 -15.37
C ASN A 24 16.64 6.13 -14.96
N ASN A 25 17.02 6.95 -15.93
CA ASN A 25 17.30 8.37 -15.72
C ASN A 25 15.97 9.12 -15.81
N TYR A 26 15.30 9.25 -14.67
CA TYR A 26 14.13 10.11 -14.55
C TYR A 26 14.56 11.58 -14.57
N THR A 27 13.83 12.40 -15.31
CA THR A 27 13.90 13.86 -15.18
C THR A 27 13.34 14.31 -13.83
N GLU A 28 13.70 15.50 -13.38
CA GLU A 28 13.15 16.08 -12.15
C GLU A 28 11.61 16.17 -12.17
N ALA A 29 11.04 16.51 -13.33
CA ALA A 29 9.59 16.55 -13.50
C ALA A 29 8.93 15.17 -13.38
N GLU A 30 9.53 14.12 -13.96
CA GLU A 30 9.02 12.74 -13.84
C GLU A 30 9.14 12.22 -12.40
N LEU A 31 10.23 12.55 -11.71
CA LEU A 31 10.38 12.23 -10.29
C LEU A 31 9.32 12.92 -9.45
N GLY A 32 9.07 14.21 -9.69
CA GLY A 32 8.03 14.99 -9.02
C GLY A 32 6.65 14.38 -9.23
N GLN A 33 6.24 14.15 -10.48
CA GLN A 33 4.96 13.52 -10.80
C GLN A 33 4.79 12.14 -10.15
N LYS A 34 5.87 11.34 -10.10
CA LYS A 34 5.84 10.04 -9.45
C LYS A 34 5.63 10.17 -7.94
N CYS A 35 6.33 11.10 -7.31
CA CYS A 35 6.18 11.39 -5.88
C CYS A 35 4.76 11.88 -5.55
N ASP A 36 4.21 12.79 -6.36
CA ASP A 36 2.83 13.28 -6.18
C ASP A 36 1.80 12.15 -6.24
N SER A 37 1.96 11.23 -7.22
CA SER A 37 1.11 10.05 -7.33
C SER A 37 1.24 9.11 -6.12
N ILE A 38 2.46 8.92 -5.60
CA ILE A 38 2.71 8.10 -4.40
C ILE A 38 2.07 8.74 -3.16
N ILE A 39 2.21 10.06 -3.01
CA ILE A 39 1.60 10.82 -1.90
C ILE A 39 0.08 10.72 -1.97
N GLN A 40 -0.53 10.88 -3.16
CA GLN A 40 -1.97 10.76 -3.34
C GLN A 40 -2.48 9.38 -2.93
N GLU A 41 -1.82 8.31 -3.40
CA GLU A 41 -2.18 6.93 -3.05
C GLU A 41 -1.96 6.66 -1.55
N GLY A 42 -0.84 7.12 -0.97
CA GLY A 42 -0.53 6.95 0.45
C GLY A 42 -1.53 7.69 1.36
N ASN A 43 -1.99 8.87 0.94
CA ASN A 43 -3.04 9.61 1.64
C ASN A 43 -4.39 8.88 1.55
N LEU A 44 -4.73 8.30 0.41
CA LEU A 44 -5.95 7.50 0.26
C LEU A 44 -5.92 6.27 1.17
N LEU A 45 -4.81 5.53 1.18
CA LEU A 45 -4.60 4.40 2.07
C LEU A 45 -4.71 4.80 3.54
N TYR A 46 -4.05 5.91 3.92
CA TYR A 46 -4.13 6.44 5.28
C TYR A 46 -5.58 6.75 5.65
N ARG A 47 -6.38 7.33 4.74
CA ARG A 47 -7.78 7.64 5.02
C ARG A 47 -8.61 6.39 5.30
N TYR A 48 -8.47 5.35 4.47
CA TYR A 48 -9.16 4.08 4.65
C TYR A 48 -8.76 3.40 5.94
N GLU A 49 -7.45 3.29 6.19
CA GLU A 49 -6.94 2.55 7.33
C GLU A 49 -7.23 3.28 8.64
N LYS A 50 -7.07 4.61 8.67
CA LYS A 50 -7.34 5.39 9.89
C LYS A 50 -8.82 5.35 10.25
N ALA A 51 -9.72 5.44 9.27
CA ALA A 51 -11.15 5.27 9.50
C ALA A 51 -11.48 3.85 9.99
N THR A 52 -10.83 2.82 9.43
CA THR A 52 -11.00 1.42 9.85
C THR A 52 -10.52 1.20 11.28
N TRP A 53 -9.38 1.77 11.67
CA TRP A 53 -8.85 1.69 13.04
C TRP A 53 -9.81 2.36 14.03
N VAL A 54 -10.22 3.60 13.78
CA VAL A 54 -11.18 4.28 14.67
C VAL A 54 -12.49 3.49 14.74
N PHE A 55 -12.96 2.97 13.61
CA PHE A 55 -14.15 2.13 13.55
C PHE A 55 -14.03 0.83 14.37
N SER A 56 -12.90 0.13 14.29
CA SER A 56 -12.67 -1.10 15.05
C SER A 56 -12.67 -0.84 16.55
N ASP A 57 -12.03 0.24 17.01
CA ASP A 57 -12.01 0.63 18.42
C ASP A 57 -13.42 0.87 18.98
N MET A 58 -14.37 1.29 18.13
CA MET A 58 -15.76 1.55 18.52
C MET A 58 -16.58 0.28 18.79
N TYR A 59 -16.22 -0.88 18.25
CA TYR A 59 -16.97 -2.13 18.46
C TYR A 59 -16.18 -3.24 19.16
N MET A 60 -14.84 -3.21 19.14
CA MET A 60 -14.01 -4.28 19.71
C MET A 60 -14.21 -4.49 21.22
N ASN A 61 -14.58 -3.44 21.96
CA ASN A 61 -14.85 -3.52 23.40
C ASN A 61 -16.32 -3.81 23.75
N LYS A 62 -17.15 -4.17 22.76
CA LYS A 62 -18.59 -4.45 22.91
C LYS A 62 -18.87 -5.93 22.64
N PRO A 63 -18.94 -6.79 23.68
CA PRO A 63 -19.10 -8.23 23.52
C PRO A 63 -20.27 -8.64 22.63
N GLU A 64 -21.40 -7.92 22.73
CA GLU A 64 -22.62 -8.16 21.94
C GLU A 64 -22.41 -7.96 20.44
N MET A 65 -21.55 -7.01 20.06
CA MET A 65 -21.19 -6.78 18.65
C MET A 65 -20.17 -7.82 18.19
N MET A 66 -19.18 -8.12 19.02
CA MET A 66 -18.14 -9.10 18.72
C MET A 66 -18.68 -10.53 18.57
N GLU A 67 -19.74 -10.90 19.28
CA GLU A 67 -20.36 -12.22 19.18
C GLU A 67 -21.02 -12.48 17.82
N THR A 68 -21.52 -11.42 17.18
CA THR A 68 -22.27 -11.52 15.92
C THR A 68 -21.45 -11.06 14.70
N ALA A 69 -20.42 -10.23 14.90
CA ALA A 69 -19.55 -9.75 13.84
C ALA A 69 -18.83 -10.89 13.11
N THR A 70 -18.91 -10.85 11.78
CA THR A 70 -18.19 -11.77 10.89
C THR A 70 -17.08 -11.04 10.13
N THR A 71 -17.36 -9.84 9.63
CA THR A 71 -16.40 -9.07 8.85
C THR A 71 -16.82 -7.59 8.82
N TYR A 72 -16.03 -6.76 8.14
CA TYR A 72 -16.32 -5.36 7.91
C TYR A 72 -16.00 -4.97 6.46
N LEU A 73 -16.54 -3.84 6.02
CA LEU A 73 -16.13 -3.15 4.80
C LEU A 73 -15.77 -1.70 5.11
N THR A 74 -14.81 -1.17 4.36
CA THR A 74 -14.44 0.25 4.36
C THR A 74 -14.38 0.71 2.91
N TYR A 75 -15.06 1.81 2.58
CA TYR A 75 -15.13 2.31 1.21
C TYR A 75 -15.50 3.80 1.15
N GLU A 76 -15.19 4.46 0.04
CA GLU A 76 -15.60 5.84 -0.23
C GLU A 76 -17.09 5.95 -0.59
N GLN A 77 -17.78 6.89 0.04
CA GLN A 77 -19.12 7.32 -0.33
C GLN A 77 -19.14 8.86 -0.41
N GLY A 78 -19.07 9.38 -1.64
CA GLY A 78 -18.86 10.80 -1.88
C GLY A 78 -17.56 11.26 -1.23
N ASP A 79 -17.61 12.33 -0.45
CA ASP A 79 -16.44 12.88 0.25
C ASP A 79 -16.07 12.12 1.54
N SER A 80 -16.89 11.14 1.95
CA SER A 80 -16.72 10.41 3.21
C SER A 80 -16.13 9.01 3.02
N ILE A 81 -15.44 8.52 4.04
CA ILE A 81 -15.14 7.09 4.21
C ILE A 81 -16.25 6.47 5.06
N LYS A 82 -16.88 5.42 4.55
CA LYS A 82 -17.88 4.64 5.26
C LYS A 82 -17.29 3.30 5.69
N CYS A 83 -17.54 2.95 6.95
CA CYS A 83 -17.20 1.66 7.54
C CYS A 83 -18.48 0.96 7.99
N ILE A 84 -18.65 -0.32 7.66
CA ILE A 84 -19.78 -1.13 8.10
C ILE A 84 -19.32 -2.44 8.73
N LEU A 85 -20.04 -2.90 9.75
CA LEU A 85 -19.86 -4.20 10.39
C LEU A 85 -20.95 -5.13 9.87
N ILE A 86 -20.55 -6.33 9.49
CA ILE A 86 -21.41 -7.34 8.87
C ILE A 86 -21.50 -8.53 9.81
N ASP A 87 -22.72 -8.94 10.13
CA ASP A 87 -22.99 -10.04 11.04
C ASP A 87 -22.99 -11.41 10.33
N LYS A 88 -23.26 -12.48 11.10
CA LYS A 88 -23.35 -13.87 10.61
C LYS A 88 -24.48 -14.12 9.62
N GLU A 89 -25.50 -13.26 9.59
CA GLU A 89 -26.60 -13.34 8.62
C GLU A 89 -26.27 -12.59 7.32
N GLY A 90 -25.08 -11.97 7.24
CA GLY A 90 -24.68 -11.14 6.11
C GLY A 90 -25.33 -9.76 6.12
N LYS A 91 -25.88 -9.31 7.26
CA LYS A 91 -26.54 -8.00 7.39
C LYS A 91 -25.57 -6.97 7.94
N CYS A 92 -25.73 -5.71 7.51
CA CYS A 92 -25.06 -4.58 8.14
C CYS A 92 -25.71 -4.32 9.50
N CYS A 93 -24.94 -4.52 10.59
CA CYS A 93 -25.39 -4.35 11.97
C CYS A 93 -24.87 -3.04 12.62
N PHE A 94 -23.87 -2.39 12.02
CA PHE A 94 -23.28 -1.15 12.50
C PHE A 94 -22.65 -0.37 11.35
N GLU A 95 -22.91 0.94 11.29
CA GLU A 95 -22.41 1.82 10.24
C GLU A 95 -21.81 3.08 10.84
N VAL A 96 -20.63 3.46 10.37
CA VAL A 96 -19.95 4.70 10.76
C VAL A 96 -19.45 5.39 9.51
N SER A 97 -19.51 6.72 9.47
CA SER A 97 -18.97 7.52 8.37
C SER A 97 -18.07 8.63 8.87
N PHE A 98 -17.09 8.97 8.05
CA PHE A 98 -15.98 9.86 8.36
C PHE A 98 -15.78 10.83 7.20
N ILE A 99 -16.06 12.13 7.41
CA ILE A 99 -15.58 13.18 6.48
C ILE A 99 -14.07 13.37 6.72
N GLU A 100 -13.70 13.48 7.99
CA GLU A 100 -12.33 13.40 8.48
C GLU A 100 -12.07 12.05 9.12
N THR A 101 -10.84 11.54 9.02
CA THR A 101 -10.50 10.15 9.36
C THR A 101 -10.47 9.84 10.85
N SER A 102 -10.47 10.87 11.71
CA SER A 102 -10.26 10.73 13.15
C SER A 102 -11.54 10.88 13.98
N THR A 103 -12.61 11.42 13.39
CA THR A 103 -13.86 11.69 14.13
C THR A 103 -15.05 11.33 13.26
N PRO A 104 -15.95 10.44 13.75
CA PRO A 104 -17.11 10.04 12.97
C PRO A 104 -18.08 11.22 12.81
N CYS A 105 -18.54 11.45 11.59
CA CYS A 105 -19.64 12.39 11.32
C CYS A 105 -21.02 11.72 11.42
N LEU A 106 -21.05 10.38 11.37
CA LEU A 106 -22.26 9.58 11.50
C LEU A 106 -21.94 8.27 12.22
N VAL A 107 -22.80 7.87 13.15
CA VAL A 107 -22.76 6.57 13.82
C VAL A 107 -24.19 6.02 13.86
N ARG A 108 -24.40 4.79 13.38
CA ARG A 108 -25.72 4.15 13.37
C ARG A 108 -25.62 2.69 13.82
N HIS A 109 -26.50 2.32 14.73
CA HIS A 109 -26.82 0.94 15.05
C HIS A 109 -28.10 0.60 14.30
N LEU A 110 -28.02 -0.34 13.37
CA LEU A 110 -29.13 -0.70 12.49
C LEU A 110 -28.98 -2.15 12.07
N TYR A 111 -30.05 -2.78 11.62
CA TYR A 111 -29.99 -4.09 10.96
C TYR A 111 -30.64 -3.95 9.59
N ARG A 112 -29.82 -4.02 8.54
CA ARG A 112 -30.29 -3.92 7.15
C ARG A 112 -29.54 -4.89 6.25
N ASP A 113 -30.16 -5.20 5.12
CA ASP A 113 -29.46 -5.89 4.04
C ASP A 113 -28.36 -4.98 3.45
N LEU A 114 -27.34 -5.62 2.90
CA LEU A 114 -26.30 -4.93 2.15
C LEU A 114 -26.91 -4.35 0.86
N SER A 115 -26.39 -3.21 0.44
CA SER A 115 -26.65 -2.70 -0.90
C SER A 115 -25.90 -3.53 -1.94
N ASP A 116 -26.36 -3.51 -3.19
CA ASP A 116 -25.69 -4.20 -4.31
C ASP A 116 -24.19 -3.85 -4.40
N TYR A 117 -23.83 -2.61 -4.05
CA TYR A 117 -22.45 -2.15 -4.02
C TYR A 117 -21.64 -2.80 -2.88
N GLU A 118 -22.19 -2.83 -1.66
CA GLU A 118 -21.56 -3.47 -0.50
C GLU A 118 -21.42 -4.99 -0.71
N ASP A 119 -22.46 -5.64 -1.25
CA ASP A 119 -22.43 -7.06 -1.61
C ASP A 119 -21.33 -7.34 -2.65
N ASN A 120 -21.26 -6.53 -3.70
CA ASN A 120 -20.23 -6.68 -4.72
C ASN A 120 -18.82 -6.49 -4.15
N LEU A 121 -18.61 -5.50 -3.28
CA LEU A 121 -17.32 -5.29 -2.60
C LEU A 121 -16.96 -6.47 -1.70
N LEU A 122 -17.90 -6.96 -0.89
CA LEU A 122 -17.66 -8.10 0.01
C LEU A 122 -17.32 -9.36 -0.77
N ASN A 123 -18.09 -9.66 -1.81
CA ASN A 123 -17.87 -10.82 -2.67
C ASN A 123 -16.53 -10.73 -3.39
N THR A 124 -16.18 -9.54 -3.89
CA THR A 124 -14.89 -9.32 -4.54
C THR A 124 -13.73 -9.47 -3.57
N ARG A 125 -13.78 -8.83 -2.39
CA ARG A 125 -12.75 -8.98 -1.34
C ARG A 125 -12.54 -10.45 -0.98
N THR A 126 -13.64 -11.17 -0.73
CA THR A 126 -13.63 -12.59 -0.37
C THR A 126 -13.01 -13.45 -1.48
N LYS A 127 -13.38 -13.20 -2.75
CA LYS A 127 -12.82 -13.92 -3.91
C LYS A 127 -11.32 -13.69 -4.03
N ILE A 128 -10.84 -12.45 -3.89
CA ILE A 128 -9.41 -12.13 -3.99
C ILE A 128 -8.63 -12.81 -2.87
N LEU A 129 -9.07 -12.68 -1.62
CA LEU A 129 -8.41 -13.31 -0.47
C LEU A 129 -8.37 -14.84 -0.60
N ARG A 130 -9.45 -15.46 -1.06
CA ARG A 130 -9.48 -16.89 -1.35
C ARG A 130 -8.48 -17.28 -2.43
N ASN A 131 -8.40 -16.50 -3.52
CA ASN A 131 -7.42 -16.72 -4.60
C ASN A 131 -5.97 -16.64 -4.09
N ILE A 132 -5.67 -15.68 -3.21
CA ILE A 132 -4.35 -15.52 -2.59
C ILE A 132 -3.94 -16.80 -1.85
N VAL A 133 -4.85 -17.37 -1.06
CA VAL A 133 -4.62 -18.60 -0.29
C VAL A 133 -4.51 -19.83 -1.19
N GLU A 134 -5.48 -20.03 -2.09
CA GLU A 134 -5.56 -21.22 -2.95
C GLU A 134 -4.36 -21.33 -3.91
N ASN A 135 -3.90 -20.20 -4.45
CA ASN A 135 -2.76 -20.16 -5.37
C ASN A 135 -1.41 -19.97 -4.66
N LYS A 136 -1.39 -20.00 -3.31
CA LYS A 136 -0.18 -19.97 -2.49
C LYS A 136 0.76 -18.81 -2.80
N TYR A 137 0.21 -17.61 -2.98
CA TYR A 137 1.04 -16.40 -3.08
C TYR A 137 1.91 -16.25 -1.82
N GLU A 138 3.11 -15.70 -1.96
CA GLU A 138 4.13 -15.61 -0.89
C GLU A 138 3.83 -14.47 0.12
N VAL A 139 2.63 -14.50 0.68
CA VAL A 139 2.18 -13.60 1.74
C VAL A 139 2.55 -14.19 3.09
N THR A 140 3.34 -13.46 3.86
CA THR A 140 3.87 -13.88 5.16
C THR A 140 3.52 -12.86 6.22
N THR A 141 3.31 -13.31 7.45
CA THR A 141 3.14 -12.48 8.64
C THR A 141 4.29 -12.73 9.62
N PHE A 142 4.64 -11.73 10.43
CA PHE A 142 5.64 -11.86 11.49
C PHE A 142 4.97 -11.94 12.86
N GLU A 143 5.62 -12.58 13.82
CA GLU A 143 5.10 -12.68 15.18
C GLU A 143 4.90 -11.30 15.82
N GLY A 144 3.70 -11.07 16.36
CA GLY A 144 3.29 -9.79 16.93
C GLY A 144 2.85 -8.73 15.92
N TYR A 145 2.68 -9.11 14.64
CA TYR A 145 2.16 -8.26 13.58
C TYR A 145 1.02 -8.96 12.84
N SER A 146 0.09 -8.18 12.30
CA SER A 146 -1.02 -8.66 11.47
C SER A 146 -1.11 -7.88 10.18
N LEU A 147 -1.59 -8.52 9.11
CA LEU A 147 -1.87 -7.82 7.86
C LEU A 147 -3.28 -7.21 7.88
N ASN A 148 -3.33 -5.90 7.65
CA ASN A 148 -4.57 -5.16 7.43
C ASN A 148 -4.83 -5.10 5.92
N TRP A 149 -5.98 -5.63 5.51
CA TRP A 149 -6.34 -5.82 4.10
C TRP A 149 -7.25 -4.69 3.62
N ILE A 150 -6.72 -3.80 2.79
CA ILE A 150 -7.41 -2.59 2.30
C ILE A 150 -7.75 -2.78 0.82
N LEU A 151 -9.04 -2.86 0.50
CA LEU A 151 -9.53 -2.96 -0.87
C LEU A 151 -9.91 -1.57 -1.39
N LEU A 152 -9.21 -1.08 -2.40
CA LEU A 152 -9.49 0.19 -3.07
C LEU A 152 -10.07 -0.08 -4.48
N PRO A 153 -11.28 0.39 -4.79
CA PRO A 153 -11.74 0.45 -6.17
C PRO A 153 -10.83 1.36 -7.01
N PHE A 154 -10.53 0.97 -8.24
CA PHE A 154 -9.85 1.83 -9.21
C PHE A 154 -10.38 1.56 -10.63
N GLU A 155 -10.01 2.40 -11.61
CA GLU A 155 -10.63 2.42 -12.95
C GLU A 155 -10.78 1.04 -13.61
N LYS A 156 -9.77 0.16 -13.47
CA LYS A 156 -9.71 -1.15 -14.14
C LYS A 156 -10.13 -2.33 -13.25
N GLY A 157 -10.49 -2.10 -11.98
CA GLY A 157 -10.84 -3.16 -11.04
C GLY A 157 -10.56 -2.76 -9.60
N TYR A 158 -9.77 -3.57 -8.88
CA TYR A 158 -9.42 -3.28 -7.49
C TYR A 158 -7.92 -3.40 -7.20
N LYS A 159 -7.45 -2.54 -6.30
CA LYS A 159 -6.16 -2.68 -5.64
C LYS A 159 -6.42 -3.25 -4.24
N LEU A 160 -5.92 -4.43 -3.95
CA LEU A 160 -5.92 -4.98 -2.59
C LEU A 160 -4.53 -4.81 -2.00
N TYR A 161 -4.42 -3.92 -1.02
CA TYR A 161 -3.21 -3.75 -0.22
C TYR A 161 -3.27 -4.67 1.00
N ALA A 162 -2.12 -5.20 1.40
CA ALA A 162 -1.92 -5.82 2.71
C ALA A 162 -0.78 -5.07 3.39
N ILE A 163 -1.07 -4.36 4.47
CA ILE A 163 -0.08 -3.57 5.21
C ILE A 163 0.09 -4.12 6.61
N ASN A 164 1.29 -4.03 7.19
CA ASN A 164 1.50 -4.51 8.56
C ASN A 164 0.92 -3.52 9.58
N GLY A 165 0.16 -4.08 10.53
CA GLY A 165 -0.27 -3.43 11.75
C GLY A 165 0.35 -4.11 12.98
N THR A 166 0.51 -3.34 14.04
CA THR A 166 1.00 -3.80 15.34
C THR A 166 0.19 -3.16 16.47
N GLN A 167 0.05 -3.88 17.58
CA GLN A 167 -0.45 -3.35 18.85
C GLN A 167 0.69 -2.96 19.81
N LYS A 168 1.95 -3.24 19.43
CA LYS A 168 3.11 -2.88 20.24
C LYS A 168 3.22 -1.37 20.30
N ALA A 169 3.38 -0.84 21.50
CA ALA A 169 3.61 0.58 21.70
C ALA A 169 5.00 0.99 21.23
N GLU A 170 5.14 2.25 20.82
CA GLU A 170 6.43 2.87 20.48
C GLU A 170 7.14 2.24 19.27
N GLU A 171 6.36 1.69 18.33
CA GLU A 171 6.85 1.01 17.13
C GLU A 171 6.07 1.43 15.87
N VAL A 172 6.77 1.63 14.75
CA VAL A 172 6.16 1.77 13.41
C VAL A 172 6.45 0.50 12.60
N PRO A 173 5.44 -0.27 12.18
CA PRO A 173 5.62 -1.56 11.50
C PRO A 173 5.87 -1.39 9.99
N ILE A 174 6.98 -0.75 9.59
CA ILE A 174 7.28 -0.54 8.16
C ILE A 174 7.68 -1.86 7.49
N GLY A 175 7.19 -2.08 6.27
CA GLY A 175 7.66 -3.15 5.40
C GLY A 175 6.82 -4.42 5.47
N ASN A 176 7.23 -5.44 4.71
CA ASN A 176 6.45 -6.65 4.44
C ASN A 176 5.02 -6.38 3.94
N ASP A 177 4.88 -5.32 3.14
CA ASP A 177 3.60 -4.93 2.55
C ASP A 177 3.42 -5.51 1.15
N TYR A 178 2.17 -5.65 0.74
CA TYR A 178 1.78 -6.28 -0.51
C TYR A 178 0.74 -5.45 -1.26
N LEU A 179 0.75 -5.57 -2.59
CA LEU A 179 -0.27 -5.04 -3.49
C LEU A 179 -0.68 -6.11 -4.50
N PHE A 180 -1.97 -6.37 -4.60
CA PHE A 180 -2.59 -7.18 -5.63
C PHE A 180 -3.46 -6.29 -6.51
N ILE A 181 -3.27 -6.37 -7.82
CA ILE A 181 -4.08 -5.66 -8.81
C ILE A 181 -5.01 -6.66 -9.47
N THR A 182 -6.30 -6.36 -9.48
CA THR A 182 -7.33 -7.24 -10.03
C THR A 182 -8.17 -6.54 -11.08
N ASN A 183 -8.83 -7.32 -11.93
CA ASN A 183 -9.94 -6.83 -12.74
C ASN A 183 -11.20 -6.61 -11.87
N LYS A 184 -12.29 -6.18 -12.51
CA LYS A 184 -13.59 -5.91 -11.84
C LYS A 184 -14.23 -7.18 -11.30
N GLU A 185 -13.87 -8.33 -11.85
CA GLU A 185 -14.33 -9.65 -11.43
C GLU A 185 -13.53 -10.21 -10.24
N GLY A 186 -12.51 -9.49 -9.75
CA GLY A 186 -11.67 -9.93 -8.62
C GLY A 186 -10.62 -10.98 -8.98
N GLU A 187 -10.25 -11.09 -10.26
CA GLU A 187 -9.16 -11.96 -10.72
C GLU A 187 -7.83 -11.21 -10.65
N ILE A 188 -6.84 -11.82 -10.01
CA ILE A 188 -5.51 -11.22 -9.80
C ILE A 188 -4.77 -11.17 -11.14
N GLN A 189 -4.47 -9.96 -11.62
CA GLN A 189 -3.73 -9.71 -12.86
C GLN A 189 -2.24 -9.54 -12.60
N SER A 190 -1.89 -8.95 -11.47
CA SER A 190 -0.50 -8.82 -11.03
C SER A 190 -0.45 -8.65 -9.51
N TRP A 191 0.71 -8.95 -8.93
CA TRP A 191 0.95 -8.72 -7.52
C TRP A 191 2.39 -8.28 -7.31
N LYS A 192 2.62 -7.69 -6.14
CA LYS A 192 3.89 -7.08 -5.79
C LYS A 192 4.08 -7.12 -4.29
N LYS A 193 5.27 -7.52 -3.85
CA LYS A 193 5.77 -7.35 -2.48
C LYS A 193 6.66 -6.10 -2.47
N PHE A 194 6.33 -5.12 -1.62
CA PHE A 194 7.10 -3.87 -1.56
C PHE A 194 8.43 -4.04 -0.83
N HIS A 195 8.47 -4.87 0.21
CA HIS A 195 9.66 -5.06 1.03
C HIS A 195 9.83 -6.53 1.38
N SER A 196 11.04 -7.07 1.24
CA SER A 196 11.33 -8.47 1.59
C SER A 196 11.42 -8.71 3.11
N SER A 197 11.55 -7.66 3.91
CA SER A 197 11.71 -7.69 5.37
C SER A 197 10.77 -6.70 6.05
N LEU A 198 10.39 -7.02 7.28
CA LEU A 198 9.82 -6.06 8.21
C LEU A 198 10.95 -5.23 8.84
N ILE A 199 10.74 -3.93 8.94
CA ILE A 199 11.72 -2.94 9.38
C ILE A 199 11.05 -2.08 10.45
N PRO A 200 10.92 -2.60 11.69
CA PRO A 200 10.29 -1.84 12.76
C PRO A 200 11.14 -0.60 13.06
N ILE A 201 10.49 0.55 13.10
CA ILE A 201 11.08 1.78 13.61
C ILE A 201 10.71 1.87 15.08
N ASP A 202 11.68 1.75 15.96
CA ASP A 202 11.48 1.99 17.39
C ASP A 202 11.55 3.47 17.73
N LYS A 203 11.02 3.84 18.89
CA LYS A 203 11.27 5.12 19.54
C LYS A 203 12.74 5.18 19.97
N GLY A 204 13.62 5.45 19.01
CA GLY A 204 15.03 5.70 19.26
C GLY A 204 15.27 6.95 20.14
N LYS A 205 16.52 7.38 20.23
CA LYS A 205 16.87 8.64 20.94
C LYS A 205 16.21 9.85 20.25
N PRO A 206 15.76 10.87 21.01
CA PRO A 206 15.21 12.11 20.44
C PRO A 206 16.17 12.70 19.40
N GLY A 207 15.67 12.95 18.18
CA GLY A 207 16.45 13.50 17.06
C GLY A 207 17.07 12.47 16.09
N GLY A 208 16.79 11.18 16.24
CA GLY A 208 17.16 10.15 15.26
C GLY A 208 16.38 10.30 13.95
N LYS A 209 17.08 10.35 12.82
CA LYS A 209 16.45 10.20 11.49
C LYS A 209 16.32 8.71 11.19
N HIS A 210 15.12 8.25 10.86
CA HIS A 210 14.88 6.84 10.57
C HIS A 210 14.81 6.61 9.07
N PHE A 211 15.58 5.61 8.62
CA PHE A 211 15.70 5.24 7.23
C PHE A 211 15.64 3.74 7.05
N HIS A 212 15.11 3.31 5.92
CA HIS A 212 15.41 1.99 5.38
C HIS A 212 15.77 2.05 3.90
N SER A 213 16.32 0.95 3.40
CA SER A 213 16.65 0.80 1.99
C SER A 213 15.61 -0.08 1.30
N HIS A 214 15.18 0.34 0.12
CA HIS A 214 14.38 -0.51 -0.77
C HIS A 214 15.23 -1.51 -1.56
N LEU A 215 14.57 -2.52 -2.10
CA LEU A 215 15.13 -3.38 -3.14
C LEU A 215 15.29 -2.59 -4.45
N LYS A 216 16.22 -3.00 -5.32
CA LYS A 216 16.43 -2.30 -6.62
C LYS A 216 15.18 -2.30 -7.50
N GLN A 217 14.31 -3.30 -7.34
CA GLN A 217 13.04 -3.43 -8.06
C GLN A 217 12.00 -2.39 -7.58
N GLU A 218 12.23 -1.78 -6.41
CA GLU A 218 11.41 -0.75 -5.79
C GLU A 218 12.14 0.60 -5.74
N PRO A 219 12.23 1.31 -6.88
CA PRO A 219 13.06 2.50 -6.98
C PRO A 219 12.55 3.72 -6.19
N PHE A 220 11.34 3.69 -5.64
CA PHE A 220 10.71 4.81 -4.95
C PHE A 220 10.25 4.40 -3.55
N ILE A 221 10.13 5.38 -2.65
CA ILE A 221 9.28 5.25 -1.45
C ILE A 221 7.88 4.78 -1.87
N SER A 222 7.26 3.91 -1.08
CA SER A 222 5.96 3.34 -1.41
C SER A 222 4.81 4.10 -0.76
N ALA A 223 3.60 3.92 -1.30
CA ALA A 223 2.39 4.45 -0.69
C ALA A 223 2.11 3.82 0.68
N THR A 224 2.54 2.56 0.90
CA THR A 224 2.38 1.87 2.19
C THR A 224 3.34 2.43 3.23
N ASP A 225 4.57 2.80 2.85
CA ASP A 225 5.50 3.52 3.74
C ASP A 225 4.87 4.80 4.29
N ILE A 226 4.27 5.62 3.41
CA ILE A 226 3.60 6.87 3.79
C ILE A 226 2.39 6.59 4.69
N CYS A 227 1.55 5.61 4.31
CA CYS A 227 0.38 5.23 5.09
C CYS A 227 0.77 4.81 6.52
N THR A 228 1.65 3.83 6.65
CA THR A 228 2.10 3.27 7.93
C THR A 228 2.80 4.33 8.77
N PHE A 229 3.66 5.16 8.16
CA PHE A 229 4.28 6.27 8.89
C PHE A 229 3.23 7.23 9.47
N LYS A 230 2.25 7.68 8.67
CA LYS A 230 1.20 8.59 9.15
C LYS A 230 0.34 7.97 10.26
N LEU A 231 0.12 6.65 10.23
CA LEU A 231 -0.67 5.94 11.25
C LEU A 231 0.05 5.88 12.60
N TYR A 232 1.37 5.65 12.61
CA TYR A 232 2.11 5.30 13.82
C TYR A 232 3.11 6.38 14.30
N GLN A 233 3.42 7.40 13.50
CA GLN A 233 4.49 8.38 13.82
C GLN A 233 4.35 9.02 15.21
N ASN A 234 3.12 9.24 15.70
CA ASN A 234 2.88 9.86 17.00
C ASN A 234 3.44 9.00 18.16
N GLN A 235 3.54 7.69 17.96
CA GLN A 235 4.09 6.77 18.97
C GLN A 235 5.60 6.90 19.13
N VAL A 236 6.29 7.36 18.08
CA VAL A 236 7.75 7.49 18.02
C VAL A 236 8.22 8.95 17.97
N GLY A 237 7.30 9.91 17.82
CA GLY A 237 7.59 11.35 17.83
C GLY A 237 8.31 11.86 16.58
N LEU A 238 8.07 11.23 15.43
CA LEU A 238 8.75 11.56 14.17
C LEU A 238 7.90 12.45 13.25
N THR A 239 8.49 13.49 12.69
CA THR A 239 7.84 14.39 11.72
C THR A 239 8.26 14.12 10.28
N SER A 240 9.27 13.28 10.07
CA SER A 240 9.74 12.86 8.76
C SER A 240 10.29 11.45 8.77
N PHE A 241 10.30 10.81 7.61
CA PHE A 241 10.83 9.47 7.40
C PHE A 241 11.48 9.39 6.03
N GLY A 242 12.58 8.66 5.89
CA GLY A 242 13.25 8.54 4.61
C GLY A 242 13.45 7.11 4.12
N VAL A 243 13.54 6.98 2.82
CA VAL A 243 13.84 5.71 2.13
C VAL A 243 15.00 5.94 1.19
N TYR A 244 16.04 5.13 1.33
CA TYR A 244 17.10 5.06 0.34
C TYR A 244 16.68 4.16 -0.82
N SER A 245 16.85 4.66 -2.04
CA SER A 245 16.66 3.91 -3.28
C SER A 245 18.02 3.54 -3.88
N PRO A 246 18.45 2.26 -3.77
CA PRO A 246 19.68 1.81 -4.44
C PRO A 246 19.58 1.85 -5.96
N ALA A 247 18.37 1.82 -6.52
CA ALA A 247 18.14 1.86 -7.97
C ALA A 247 18.44 3.25 -8.56
N LEU A 248 18.15 4.31 -7.79
CA LEU A 248 18.31 5.70 -8.21
C LEU A 248 19.47 6.40 -7.48
N SER A 249 20.14 5.72 -6.55
CA SER A 249 21.17 6.27 -5.67
C SER A 249 20.72 7.60 -5.05
N THR A 250 19.51 7.60 -4.51
CA THR A 250 18.79 8.80 -4.06
C THR A 250 17.93 8.48 -2.83
N TYR A 251 17.77 9.45 -1.93
CA TYR A 251 16.88 9.40 -0.79
C TYR A 251 15.55 10.09 -1.10
N PHE A 252 14.46 9.45 -0.71
CA PHE A 252 13.12 10.01 -0.70
C PHE A 252 12.72 10.25 0.77
N ILE A 253 12.55 11.50 1.17
CA ILE A 253 12.22 11.89 2.54
C ILE A 253 10.80 12.42 2.56
N TYR A 254 9.87 11.65 3.14
CA TYR A 254 8.51 12.12 3.38
C TYR A 254 8.49 13.08 4.59
N GLN A 255 7.89 14.25 4.40
CA GLN A 255 7.69 15.28 5.42
C GLN A 255 6.21 15.35 5.80
N LEU A 256 5.90 15.13 7.08
CA LEU A 256 4.52 15.06 7.56
C LEU A 256 3.80 16.41 7.47
N GLU A 257 4.47 17.48 7.89
CA GLU A 257 3.89 18.84 7.99
C GLU A 257 3.45 19.38 6.63
N THR A 258 4.31 19.25 5.62
CA THR A 258 4.07 19.73 4.26
C THR A 258 3.39 18.70 3.37
N ASN A 259 3.27 17.44 3.84
CA ASN A 259 2.78 16.30 3.06
C ASN A 259 3.49 16.17 1.70
N SER A 260 4.82 16.28 1.71
CA SER A 260 5.66 16.28 0.51
C SER A 260 6.82 15.28 0.61
N ILE A 261 7.42 14.94 -0.52
CA ILE A 261 8.64 14.13 -0.59
C ILE A 261 9.79 15.02 -1.04
N LYS A 262 10.81 15.18 -0.20
CA LYS A 262 12.10 15.77 -0.59
C LYS A 262 12.98 14.67 -1.20
N ILE A 263 13.58 14.99 -2.35
CA ILE A 263 14.52 14.11 -3.05
C ILE A 263 15.92 14.67 -2.86
N THR A 264 16.87 13.85 -2.38
CA THR A 264 18.28 14.26 -2.22
C THR A 264 19.23 13.10 -2.49
N LYS A 265 20.44 13.41 -2.96
CA LYS A 265 21.54 12.43 -3.08
C LYS A 265 22.48 12.46 -1.88
N ASP A 266 22.49 13.57 -1.14
CA ASP A 266 23.42 13.82 -0.05
C ASP A 266 22.73 13.66 1.30
N LEU A 267 23.39 12.90 2.19
CA LEU A 267 22.95 12.71 3.58
C LEU A 267 23.06 14.00 4.42
N ASP A 268 23.89 14.95 3.96
CA ASP A 268 24.21 16.18 4.68
C ASP A 268 23.18 17.30 4.48
N ASP A 269 22.36 17.21 3.43
CA ASP A 269 21.21 18.11 3.17
C ASP A 269 19.97 17.73 4.00
N MET A 270 20.11 16.76 4.90
CA MET A 270 19.03 16.15 5.67
C MET A 270 18.93 16.74 7.06
#